data_AF-Q4SC03-F1
#
_entry.id   AF-Q4SC03-F1
#
_cell.length_a   1.000
_cell.length_b   1.000
_cell.length_c   1.000
_cell.angle_alpha   90.00
_cell.angle_beta   90.00
_cell.angle_gamma   90.00
#
_symmetry.space_group_name_H-M   'P 1'
#
loop_
_entity.id
_entity.type
_entity.pdbx_description
1 polymer ?
#
loop_
_entity_poly.entity_id
_entity_poly.type
_entity_poly.pdbx_seq_one_letter_code
_entity_poly.pdbx_strand_id
1 'polypeptide(L)'
;MIEPIDEYCVQQLKEYDGKNLVSVTKEGLELPEDEEEKKKLEELKNKFENLCKIMKDILDKKIEKVTVSNRLVASPCCIVTSTYGWTANMERIMKSQALRDSSTMGYMTAKKHLEINPLHPIIETLREKAEADKNDKAVKDLVILLYETALLSSGFTLEDPQTHANRIYRMIKLGLGIDDDDSAVEDLIQPADEEMPVLEGDDDTSRMEEVD
;
A
#
# COMPACT_ATOMS: atom_id res chain seq x y z
N MET A 1 -20.41 -0.02 14.18
CA MET A 1 -20.99 -0.05 12.82
C MET A 1 -20.25 -1.11 12.05
N ILE A 2 -20.85 -2.29 11.92
CA ILE A 2 -20.25 -3.49 11.33
C ILE A 2 -21.09 -4.08 10.19
N GLU A 3 -22.31 -3.59 9.99
CA GLU A 3 -23.18 -4.01 8.89
C GLU A 3 -23.02 -3.04 7.70
N PRO A 4 -23.11 -3.51 6.44
CA PRO A 4 -23.01 -2.63 5.28
C PRO A 4 -24.05 -1.50 5.26
N ILE A 5 -25.22 -1.73 5.86
CA ILE A 5 -26.30 -0.73 5.95
C ILE A 5 -25.96 0.43 6.91
N ASP A 6 -25.05 0.21 7.86
CA ASP A 6 -24.66 1.22 8.85
C ASP A 6 -24.04 2.45 8.20
N GLU A 7 -23.26 2.25 7.13
CA GLU A 7 -22.63 3.33 6.36
C GLU A 7 -23.67 4.25 5.70
N TYR A 8 -24.82 3.71 5.30
CA TYR A 8 -25.93 4.51 4.78
C TYR A 8 -26.73 5.16 5.91
N CYS A 9 -26.94 4.46 7.02
CA CYS A 9 -27.66 4.97 8.18
C CYS A 9 -26.95 6.18 8.79
N VAL A 10 -25.65 6.07 9.09
CA VAL A 10 -24.87 7.14 9.72
C VAL A 10 -24.69 8.36 8.83
N GLN A 11 -24.71 8.19 7.50
CA GLN A 11 -24.66 9.31 6.58
C GLN A 11 -25.89 10.21 6.68
N GLN A 12 -27.05 9.64 7.02
CA GLN A 12 -28.29 10.41 7.25
C GLN A 12 -28.39 10.90 8.68
N LEU A 13 -27.82 10.16 9.65
CA LEU A 13 -27.80 10.51 11.06
C LEU A 13 -26.70 11.55 11.36
N LYS A 14 -26.97 12.82 11.02
CA LYS A 14 -26.01 13.93 11.26
C LYS A 14 -25.87 14.28 12.74
N GLU A 15 -26.96 14.19 13.48
CA GLU A 15 -27.04 14.56 14.89
C GLU A 15 -27.86 13.52 15.65
N TYR A 16 -27.46 13.24 16.87
CA TYR A 16 -28.24 12.45 17.83
C TYR A 16 -28.19 13.16 19.19
N ASP A 17 -29.35 13.51 19.74
CA ASP A 17 -29.49 14.17 21.05
C ASP A 17 -28.63 15.45 21.19
N GLY A 18 -28.66 16.32 20.16
CA GLY A 18 -27.86 17.55 20.15
C GLY A 18 -26.36 17.34 19.95
N LYS A 19 -25.91 16.11 19.64
CA LYS A 19 -24.50 15.78 19.41
C LYS A 19 -24.25 15.41 17.95
N ASN A 20 -23.25 16.07 17.36
CA ASN A 20 -22.77 15.73 16.03
C ASN A 20 -21.99 14.42 16.05
N LEU A 21 -22.16 13.60 15.02
CA LEU A 21 -21.39 12.37 14.85
C LEU A 21 -20.13 12.65 14.03
N VAL A 22 -18.99 12.14 14.49
CA VAL A 22 -17.70 12.24 13.81
C VAL A 22 -17.16 10.83 13.57
N SER A 23 -16.70 10.57 12.34
CA SER A 23 -16.00 9.34 12.02
C SER A 23 -14.51 9.48 12.29
N VAL A 24 -13.96 8.57 13.09
CA VAL A 24 -12.51 8.48 13.37
C VAL A 24 -11.67 8.12 12.15
N THR A 25 -12.28 7.66 11.05
CA THR A 25 -11.59 7.32 9.80
C THR A 25 -11.53 8.48 8.80
N LYS A 26 -12.18 9.61 9.12
CA LYS A 26 -12.15 10.84 8.32
C LYS A 26 -11.13 11.82 8.88
N GLU A 27 -10.70 12.75 8.04
CA GLU A 27 -9.93 13.91 8.49
C GLU A 27 -10.75 14.78 9.47
N GLY A 28 -10.07 15.66 10.21
CA GLY A 28 -10.74 16.60 11.13
C GLY A 28 -11.19 15.98 12.45
N LEU A 29 -10.61 14.85 12.86
CA LEU A 29 -10.85 14.30 14.19
C LEU A 29 -10.18 15.21 15.23
N GLU A 30 -10.98 15.89 16.02
CA GLU A 30 -10.52 16.68 17.17
C GLU A 30 -10.58 15.82 18.43
N LEU A 31 -9.41 15.58 19.04
CA LEU A 31 -9.29 14.92 20.32
C LEU A 31 -9.06 15.98 21.41
N PRO A 32 -9.46 15.71 22.67
CA PRO A 32 -9.09 16.58 23.78
C PRO A 32 -7.56 16.64 23.89
N GLU A 33 -7.00 17.84 23.77
CA GLU A 33 -5.58 18.10 23.90
C GLU A 33 -5.38 19.23 24.92
N ASP A 34 -4.37 19.09 25.78
CA ASP A 34 -3.95 20.18 26.64
C ASP A 34 -3.07 21.20 25.88
N GLU A 35 -2.77 22.36 26.50
CA GLU A 35 -1.93 23.38 25.86
C GLU A 35 -0.48 22.92 25.61
N GLU A 36 0.02 21.97 26.40
CA GLU A 36 1.39 21.46 26.28
C GLU A 36 1.50 20.50 25.09
N GLU A 37 0.53 19.60 24.93
CA GLU A 37 0.37 18.67 23.81
C GLU A 37 0.19 19.43 22.50
N LYS A 38 -0.61 20.50 22.48
CA LYS A 38 -0.75 21.36 21.30
C LYS A 38 0.56 21.96 20.85
N LYS A 39 1.35 22.51 21.79
CA LYS A 39 2.67 23.07 21.50
C LYS A 39 3.63 22.00 20.98
N LYS A 40 3.68 20.83 21.63
CA LYS A 40 4.50 19.69 21.17
C LYS A 40 4.09 19.24 19.78
N LEU A 41 2.80 19.19 19.47
CA LEU A 41 2.31 18.80 18.15
C LEU A 41 2.71 19.81 17.07
N GLU A 42 2.68 21.11 17.36
CA GLU A 42 3.16 22.15 16.43
C GLU A 42 4.68 22.02 16.18
N GLU A 43 5.47 21.78 17.23
CA GLU A 43 6.91 21.52 17.10
C GLU A 43 7.19 20.28 16.24
N LEU A 44 6.45 19.19 16.46
CA LEU A 44 6.56 17.98 15.65
C LEU A 44 6.12 18.21 14.19
N LYS A 45 5.05 18.98 13.96
CA LYS A 45 4.63 19.37 12.60
C LYS A 45 5.75 20.09 11.86
N ASN A 46 6.42 21.02 12.52
CA ASN A 46 7.56 21.74 11.95
C ASN A 46 8.75 20.80 11.71
N LYS A 47 9.08 19.94 12.68
CA LYS A 47 10.18 18.96 12.58
C LYS A 47 9.99 18.00 11.40
N PHE A 48 8.77 17.55 11.16
CA PHE A 48 8.45 16.57 10.10
C PHE A 48 7.92 17.19 8.80
N GLU A 49 7.89 18.52 8.68
CA GLU A 49 7.34 19.21 7.50
C GLU A 49 8.06 18.79 6.22
N ASN A 50 9.39 18.70 6.26
CA ASN A 50 10.20 18.29 5.12
C ASN A 50 9.93 16.84 4.70
N LEU A 51 9.83 15.91 5.68
CA LEU A 51 9.47 14.52 5.39
C LEU A 51 8.07 14.44 4.75
N CYS A 52 7.10 15.20 5.24
CA CYS A 52 5.75 15.23 4.68
C CYS A 52 5.76 15.67 3.20
N LYS A 53 6.57 16.67 2.85
CA LYS A 53 6.76 17.13 1.46
C LYS A 53 7.37 16.04 0.59
N ILE A 54 8.46 15.42 1.04
CA ILE A 54 9.12 14.32 0.31
C ILE A 54 8.16 13.15 0.08
N MET A 55 7.41 12.75 1.11
CA MET A 55 6.42 11.68 0.99
C MET A 55 5.29 12.05 0.02
N LYS A 56 4.84 13.31 0.02
CA LYS A 56 3.84 13.80 -0.94
C LYS A 56 4.37 13.75 -2.37
N ASP A 57 5.63 14.12 -2.60
CA ASP A 57 6.24 14.09 -3.93
C ASP A 57 6.40 12.66 -4.45
N ILE A 58 6.80 11.72 -3.57
CA ILE A 58 6.91 10.29 -3.92
C ILE A 58 5.53 9.69 -4.25
N LEU A 59 4.50 10.10 -3.50
CA LEU A 59 3.15 9.56 -3.58
C LEU A 59 2.21 10.48 -4.38
N ASP A 60 2.73 11.35 -5.25
CA ASP A 60 2.02 12.53 -5.75
C ASP A 60 0.62 12.23 -6.31
N LYS A 61 0.50 11.19 -7.13
CA LYS A 61 -0.76 10.77 -7.76
C LYS A 61 -1.64 9.87 -6.88
N LYS A 62 -1.13 9.42 -5.74
CA LYS A 62 -1.77 8.41 -4.85
C LYS A 62 -2.44 9.03 -3.62
N ILE A 63 -1.98 10.20 -3.18
CA ILE A 63 -2.54 10.92 -2.02
C ILE A 63 -2.66 12.42 -2.30
N GLU A 64 -3.60 13.06 -1.62
CA GLU A 64 -3.76 14.51 -1.68
C GLU A 64 -2.85 15.24 -0.69
N LYS A 65 -2.63 14.68 0.50
CA LYS A 65 -1.88 15.34 1.58
C LYS A 65 -1.16 14.33 2.47
N VAL A 66 0.00 14.72 2.97
CA VAL A 66 0.68 14.05 4.09
C VAL A 66 0.67 15.00 5.28
N THR A 67 0.34 14.50 6.48
CA THR A 67 0.34 15.33 7.69
C THR A 67 0.69 14.54 8.94
N VAL A 68 1.21 15.23 9.96
CA VAL A 68 1.48 14.65 11.28
C VAL A 68 0.17 14.49 12.03
N SER A 69 0.00 13.33 12.66
CA SER A 69 -1.21 12.98 13.40
C SER A 69 -0.93 12.68 14.86
N ASN A 70 -1.90 13.05 15.69
CA ASN A 70 -1.98 12.77 17.12
C ASN A 70 -2.89 11.55 17.43
N ARG A 71 -3.64 11.04 16.44
CA ARG A 71 -4.60 9.93 16.65
C ARG A 71 -3.92 8.55 16.71
N LEU A 72 -2.68 8.49 16.23
CA LEU A 72 -1.92 7.25 16.09
C LEU A 72 -1.08 6.98 17.34
N VAL A 73 -1.16 5.76 17.85
CA VAL A 73 -0.37 5.32 19.01
C VAL A 73 0.74 4.36 18.57
N ALA A 74 0.37 3.14 18.15
CA ALA A 74 1.33 2.09 17.79
C ALA A 74 1.67 2.05 16.30
N SER A 75 0.78 2.53 15.43
CA SER A 75 0.98 2.45 13.98
C SER A 75 1.91 3.59 13.49
N PRO A 76 2.78 3.34 12.50
CA PRO A 76 3.65 4.37 11.92
C PRO A 76 2.87 5.39 11.08
N CYS A 77 1.83 4.95 10.38
CA CYS A 77 0.98 5.80 9.56
C CYS A 77 -0.38 5.15 9.32
N CYS A 78 -1.35 5.95 8.89
CA CYS A 78 -2.67 5.49 8.43
C CYS A 78 -3.18 6.32 7.26
N ILE A 79 -4.15 5.78 6.52
CA ILE A 79 -4.86 6.51 5.48
C ILE A 79 -6.21 6.97 6.02
N VAL A 80 -6.45 8.27 5.95
CA VAL A 80 -7.76 8.86 6.23
C VAL A 80 -8.38 9.40 4.95
N THR A 81 -9.71 9.45 4.92
CA THR A 81 -10.46 10.06 3.81
C THR A 81 -10.79 11.51 4.14
N SER A 82 -10.96 12.33 3.11
CA SER A 82 -11.54 13.66 3.30
C SER A 82 -12.91 13.59 4.00
N THR A 83 -13.28 14.69 4.64
CA THR A 83 -14.56 14.87 5.34
C THR A 83 -15.74 14.55 4.42
N TYR A 84 -15.62 14.99 3.16
CA TYR A 84 -16.60 14.81 2.11
C TYR A 84 -16.13 13.71 1.17
N GLY A 85 -16.87 12.60 1.14
CA GLY A 85 -16.55 11.44 0.32
C GLY A 85 -16.77 10.11 1.04
N TRP A 86 -16.55 9.03 0.31
CA TRP A 86 -16.67 7.67 0.84
C TRP A 86 -15.54 7.31 1.79
N THR A 87 -15.89 6.68 2.90
CA THR A 87 -14.95 5.98 3.79
C THR A 87 -14.37 4.77 3.06
N ALA A 88 -13.30 4.17 3.60
CA ALA A 88 -12.75 2.92 3.06
C ALA A 88 -13.79 1.80 3.00
N ASN A 89 -14.64 1.70 4.03
CA ASN A 89 -15.71 0.71 4.10
C ASN A 89 -16.81 1.00 3.07
N MET A 90 -17.25 2.25 2.94
CA MET A 90 -18.20 2.65 1.91
C MET A 90 -17.65 2.41 0.49
N GLU A 91 -16.38 2.73 0.24
CA GLU A 91 -15.71 2.46 -1.05
C GLU A 91 -15.76 0.96 -1.38
N ARG A 92 -15.48 0.09 -0.41
CA ARG A 92 -15.55 -1.37 -0.57
C ARG A 92 -16.97 -1.86 -0.84
N ILE A 93 -17.96 -1.40 -0.08
CA ILE A 93 -19.38 -1.76 -0.28
C ILE A 93 -19.81 -1.34 -1.69
N MET A 94 -19.50 -0.10 -2.08
CA MET A 94 -19.88 0.46 -3.37
C MET A 94 -19.18 -0.22 -4.54
N LYS A 95 -17.91 -0.66 -4.40
CA LYS A 95 -17.21 -1.44 -5.42
C LYS A 95 -17.75 -2.85 -5.58
N SER A 96 -18.36 -3.41 -4.53
CA SER A 96 -18.90 -4.78 -4.53
C SER A 96 -20.33 -4.87 -5.09
N GLN A 97 -20.97 -3.73 -5.39
CA GLN A 97 -22.34 -3.69 -5.93
C GLN A 97 -22.35 -3.93 -7.44
N ALA A 98 -22.90 -5.08 -7.86
CA ALA A 98 -22.90 -5.53 -9.25
C ALA A 98 -23.70 -4.65 -10.23
N LEU A 99 -24.75 -3.97 -9.76
CA LEU A 99 -25.65 -3.15 -10.59
C LEU A 99 -25.31 -1.66 -10.59
N ARG A 100 -24.16 -1.27 -10.03
CA ARG A 100 -23.80 0.13 -9.90
C ARG A 100 -23.24 0.70 -11.21
N ASP A 101 -23.67 1.91 -11.55
CA ASP A 101 -23.06 2.68 -12.63
C ASP A 101 -21.63 3.13 -12.24
N SER A 102 -20.65 2.70 -13.04
CA SER A 102 -19.23 3.02 -12.85
C SER A 102 -18.94 4.52 -12.98
N SER A 103 -19.82 5.28 -13.65
CA SER A 103 -19.68 6.73 -13.83
C SER A 103 -19.68 7.52 -12.50
N THR A 104 -20.35 6.99 -11.47
CA THR A 104 -20.44 7.61 -10.14
C THR A 104 -19.16 7.53 -9.30
N MET A 105 -18.17 6.73 -9.73
CA MET A 105 -16.94 6.51 -8.95
C MET A 105 -16.03 7.73 -8.93
N GLY A 106 -15.97 8.50 -10.03
CA GLY A 106 -15.03 9.63 -10.18
C GLY A 106 -15.29 10.78 -9.21
N TYR A 107 -16.55 11.06 -8.87
CA TYR A 107 -16.93 12.17 -7.98
C TYR A 107 -16.92 11.81 -6.50
N MET A 108 -17.11 10.53 -6.17
CA MET A 108 -17.27 10.06 -4.78
C MET A 108 -16.05 9.33 -4.22
N THR A 109 -15.06 9.03 -5.05
CA THR A 109 -13.76 8.51 -4.59
C THR A 109 -13.08 9.61 -3.79
N ALA A 110 -13.17 9.49 -2.45
CA ALA A 110 -12.56 10.45 -1.56
C ALA A 110 -11.05 10.48 -1.82
N LYS A 111 -10.52 11.69 -1.88
CA LYS A 111 -9.09 11.89 -1.84
C LYS A 111 -8.56 11.36 -0.50
N LYS A 112 -7.42 10.68 -0.58
CA LYS A 112 -6.79 9.99 0.54
C LYS A 112 -5.70 10.89 1.11
N HIS A 113 -5.63 10.97 2.43
CA HIS A 113 -4.56 11.65 3.14
C HIS A 113 -3.76 10.63 3.94
N LEU A 114 -2.44 10.76 3.92
CA LEU A 114 -1.54 9.95 4.73
C LEU A 114 -1.24 10.70 6.03
N GLU A 115 -1.65 10.12 7.14
CA GLU A 115 -1.32 10.62 8.46
C GLU A 115 -0.13 9.82 9.02
N ILE A 116 0.91 10.52 9.48
CA ILE A 116 2.13 9.91 10.03
C ILE A 116 2.20 10.09 11.55
N ASN A 117 2.74 9.09 12.23
CA ASN A 117 2.99 9.11 13.67
C ASN A 117 4.43 9.58 13.94
N PRO A 118 4.62 10.79 14.47
CA PRO A 118 5.95 11.36 14.67
C PRO A 118 6.75 10.66 15.79
N LEU A 119 6.09 9.89 16.66
CA LEU A 119 6.73 9.18 17.77
C LEU A 119 7.15 7.75 17.38
N HIS A 120 6.79 7.30 16.18
CA HIS A 120 7.11 5.95 15.74
C HIS A 120 8.57 5.87 15.24
N PRO A 121 9.39 4.90 15.70
CA PRO A 121 10.81 4.81 15.32
C PRO A 121 11.04 4.79 13.80
N ILE A 122 10.22 4.06 13.05
CA ILE A 122 10.29 4.03 11.58
C ILE A 122 10.17 5.43 10.97
N ILE A 123 9.27 6.28 11.47
CA ILE A 123 9.02 7.61 10.91
C ILE A 123 10.18 8.56 11.26
N GLU A 124 10.75 8.46 12.46
CA GLU A 124 11.94 9.22 12.83
C GLU A 124 13.16 8.83 11.98
N THR A 125 13.43 7.53 11.83
CA THR A 125 14.54 7.05 10.97
C THR A 125 14.32 7.43 9.50
N LEU A 126 13.08 7.41 9.03
CA LEU A 126 12.75 7.83 7.67
C LEU A 126 13.02 9.32 7.47
N ARG A 127 12.73 10.17 8.46
CA ARG A 127 13.06 11.61 8.44
C ARG A 127 14.57 11.81 8.32
N GLU A 128 15.36 11.16 9.17
CA GLU A 128 16.83 11.27 9.17
C GLU A 128 17.43 10.84 7.82
N LYS A 129 16.97 9.72 7.26
CA LYS A 129 17.43 9.25 5.95
C LYS A 129 17.02 10.20 4.81
N ALA A 130 15.79 10.71 4.83
CA ALA A 130 15.31 11.63 3.82
C ALA A 130 16.03 12.99 3.86
N GLU A 131 16.49 13.42 5.04
CA GLU A 131 17.33 14.61 5.21
C GLU A 131 18.75 14.41 4.70
N ALA A 132 19.31 13.20 4.88
CA ALA A 132 20.64 12.86 4.38
C ALA A 132 20.67 12.74 2.84
N ASP A 133 19.71 12.04 2.25
CA ASP A 133 19.54 11.94 0.80
C ASP A 133 18.06 11.77 0.40
N LYS A 134 17.48 12.86 -0.11
CA LYS A 134 16.09 12.88 -0.61
C LYS A 134 15.87 12.01 -1.85
N ASN A 135 16.93 11.61 -2.55
CA ASN A 135 16.86 10.82 -3.77
C ASN A 135 17.20 9.35 -3.58
N ASP A 136 17.48 8.93 -2.35
CA ASP A 136 17.74 7.53 -2.03
C ASP A 136 16.58 6.65 -2.50
N LYS A 137 16.92 5.70 -3.38
CA LYS A 137 15.97 4.72 -3.92
C LYS A 137 15.36 3.88 -2.79
N ALA A 138 16.14 3.54 -1.76
CA ALA A 138 15.65 2.78 -0.62
C ALA A 138 14.60 3.55 0.18
N VAL A 139 14.79 4.87 0.36
CA VAL A 139 13.79 5.74 1.02
C VAL A 139 12.51 5.78 0.21
N LYS A 140 12.59 5.94 -1.12
CA LYS A 140 11.42 5.93 -2.01
C LYS A 140 10.67 4.61 -1.95
N ASP A 141 11.37 3.48 -2.04
CA ASP A 141 10.77 2.15 -1.95
C ASP A 141 10.10 1.92 -0.58
N LEU A 142 10.73 2.36 0.52
CA LEU A 142 10.18 2.24 1.86
C LEU A 142 8.93 3.11 2.07
N VAL A 143 8.91 4.34 1.53
CA VAL A 143 7.72 5.22 1.57
C VAL A 143 6.54 4.58 0.85
N ILE A 144 6.77 4.00 -0.33
CA ILE A 144 5.70 3.32 -1.10
C ILE A 144 5.20 2.09 -0.34
N LEU A 145 6.10 1.30 0.24
CA LEU A 145 5.73 0.13 1.04
C LEU A 145 4.91 0.52 2.27
N LEU A 146 5.33 1.56 3.00
CA LEU A 146 4.59 2.11 4.14
C LEU A 146 3.20 2.57 3.72
N TYR A 147 3.10 3.28 2.59
CA TYR A 147 1.82 3.73 2.05
C TYR A 147 0.88 2.58 1.71
N GLU A 148 1.33 1.56 0.98
CA GLU A 148 0.48 0.43 0.60
C GLU A 148 0.07 -0.41 1.80
N THR A 149 0.96 -0.56 2.78
CA THR A 149 0.66 -1.25 4.05
C THR A 149 -0.37 -0.45 4.86
N ALA A 150 -0.24 0.87 4.91
CA ALA A 150 -1.22 1.75 5.53
C ALA A 150 -2.58 1.71 4.79
N LEU A 151 -2.56 1.63 3.46
CA LEU A 151 -3.75 1.52 2.63
C LEU A 151 -4.54 0.25 2.97
N LEU A 152 -3.85 -0.90 3.05
CA LEU A 152 -4.45 -2.18 3.40
C LEU A 152 -4.98 -2.18 4.84
N SER A 153 -4.17 -1.77 5.81
CA SER A 153 -4.57 -1.74 7.23
C SER A 153 -5.68 -0.73 7.52
N SER A 154 -5.80 0.33 6.71
CA SER A 154 -6.92 1.30 6.77
C SER A 154 -8.18 0.82 6.05
N GLY A 155 -8.19 -0.41 5.51
CA GLY A 155 -9.36 -1.06 4.95
C GLY A 155 -9.66 -0.75 3.48
N PHE A 156 -8.71 -0.14 2.75
CA PHE A 156 -8.81 0.09 1.32
C PHE A 156 -8.27 -1.10 0.52
N THR A 157 -8.65 -1.16 -0.74
CA THR A 157 -8.15 -2.16 -1.69
C THR A 157 -6.86 -1.67 -2.35
N LEU A 158 -5.88 -2.57 -2.49
CA LEU A 158 -4.68 -2.33 -3.29
C LEU A 158 -5.04 -2.32 -4.78
N GLU A 159 -4.47 -1.38 -5.54
CA GLU A 159 -4.65 -1.29 -7.00
C GLU A 159 -3.99 -2.47 -7.72
N ASP A 160 -2.76 -2.81 -7.31
CA ASP A 160 -1.96 -3.90 -7.86
C ASP A 160 -1.31 -4.70 -6.73
N PRO A 161 -1.95 -5.79 -6.28
CA PRO A 161 -1.41 -6.68 -5.26
C PRO A 161 -0.08 -7.34 -5.67
N GLN A 162 0.15 -7.58 -6.98
CA GLN A 162 1.37 -8.24 -7.45
C GLN A 162 2.57 -7.31 -7.30
N THR A 163 2.42 -6.04 -7.66
CA THR A 163 3.48 -5.03 -7.46
C THR A 163 3.80 -4.84 -5.97
N HIS A 164 2.79 -4.84 -5.10
CA HIS A 164 2.99 -4.80 -3.65
C HIS A 164 3.76 -6.03 -3.14
N ALA A 165 3.37 -7.23 -3.56
CA ALA A 165 4.05 -8.47 -3.20
C ALA A 165 5.51 -8.49 -3.65
N ASN A 166 5.80 -8.07 -4.89
CA ASN A 166 7.15 -7.98 -5.41
C ASN A 166 8.04 -7.04 -4.57
N ARG A 167 7.47 -5.93 -4.06
CA ARG A 167 8.19 -5.01 -3.16
C ARG A 167 8.50 -5.65 -1.81
N ILE A 168 7.55 -6.41 -1.26
CA ILE A 168 7.78 -7.18 -0.03
C ILE A 168 8.89 -8.22 -0.26
N TYR A 169 8.86 -8.95 -1.37
CA TYR A 169 9.90 -9.93 -1.70
C TYR A 169 11.28 -9.30 -1.82
N ARG A 170 11.41 -8.11 -2.44
CA ARG A 170 12.67 -7.36 -2.45
C ARG A 170 13.15 -7.01 -1.05
N MET A 171 12.26 -6.57 -0.16
CA MET A 171 12.64 -6.28 1.24
C MET A 171 13.08 -7.54 2.00
N ILE A 172 12.44 -8.68 1.73
CA ILE A 172 12.85 -9.97 2.30
C ILE A 172 14.21 -10.39 1.77
N LYS A 173 14.47 -10.26 0.46
CA LYS A 173 15.79 -10.52 -0.15
C LYS A 173 16.87 -9.67 0.52
N LEU A 174 16.65 -8.36 0.65
CA LEU A 174 17.57 -7.44 1.34
C LEU A 174 17.79 -7.83 2.81
N GLY A 175 16.73 -8.20 3.53
CA GLY A 175 16.82 -8.63 4.93
C GLY A 175 17.59 -9.94 5.12
N LEU A 176 17.60 -10.81 4.11
CA LEU A 176 18.34 -12.07 4.08
C LEU A 176 19.75 -11.93 3.45
N GLY A 177 20.08 -10.75 2.92
CA GLY A 177 21.36 -10.53 2.22
C GLY A 177 21.44 -11.23 0.86
N ILE A 178 20.30 -11.48 0.21
CA ILE A 178 20.22 -12.03 -1.15
C ILE A 178 20.32 -10.87 -2.14
N ASP A 179 21.34 -10.88 -3.00
CA ASP A 179 21.49 -9.88 -4.05
C ASP A 179 20.38 -10.01 -5.11
N ASP A 180 19.95 -8.89 -5.69
CA ASP A 180 18.91 -8.84 -6.73
C ASP A 180 19.35 -9.52 -8.07
N ASP A 181 20.60 -9.98 -8.16
CA ASP A 181 21.09 -10.84 -9.25
C ASP A 181 20.59 -12.28 -9.03
N ASP A 182 19.47 -12.60 -9.67
CA ASP A 182 18.83 -13.94 -9.74
C ASP A 182 19.70 -14.99 -10.48
N SER A 183 21.02 -15.01 -10.24
CA SER A 183 21.94 -16.05 -10.73
C SER A 183 21.67 -17.42 -10.12
N ALA A 184 21.09 -17.48 -8.92
CA ALA A 184 20.81 -18.73 -8.22
C ALA A 184 19.65 -19.55 -8.83
N VAL A 185 18.79 -18.93 -9.65
CA VAL A 185 17.66 -19.63 -10.28
C VAL A 185 18.04 -20.21 -11.64
N GLU A 186 18.98 -19.57 -12.36
CA GLU A 186 19.51 -20.10 -13.63
C GLU A 186 20.26 -21.42 -13.43
N ASP A 187 20.96 -21.60 -12.29
CA ASP A 187 21.65 -22.85 -11.97
C ASP A 187 20.71 -24.05 -11.72
N LEU A 188 19.44 -23.81 -11.40
CA LEU A 188 18.45 -24.87 -11.17
C LEU A 188 17.60 -25.20 -12.42
N ILE A 189 17.69 -24.38 -13.48
CA ILE A 189 16.93 -24.54 -14.74
C ILE A 189 17.82 -25.10 -15.86
N GLN A 190 19.07 -25.49 -15.60
CA GLN A 190 19.84 -26.24 -16.59
C GLN A 190 19.10 -27.56 -16.89
N PRO A 191 18.63 -27.79 -18.13
CA PRO A 191 18.14 -29.10 -18.50
C PRO A 191 19.32 -30.06 -18.32
N ALA A 192 19.13 -31.09 -17.51
CA ALA A 192 20.07 -32.20 -17.46
C ALA A 192 20.31 -32.64 -18.92
N ASP A 193 21.56 -32.58 -19.37
CA ASP A 193 21.97 -33.07 -20.67
C ASP A 193 21.45 -34.51 -20.81
N GLU A 194 20.34 -34.66 -21.55
CA GLU A 194 19.96 -35.96 -22.08
C GLU A 194 21.00 -36.28 -23.15
N GLU A 195 22.04 -37.02 -22.75
CA GLU A 195 22.85 -37.82 -23.66
C GLU A 195 21.91 -38.72 -24.48
N MET A 196 21.43 -38.22 -25.62
CA MET A 196 20.88 -39.09 -26.64
C MET A 196 22.03 -39.96 -27.15
N PRO A 197 21.95 -41.30 -27.05
CA PRO A 197 22.95 -42.16 -27.64
C PRO A 197 22.89 -42.00 -29.16
N VAL A 198 24.04 -41.74 -29.77
CA VAL A 198 24.18 -41.76 -31.23
C VAL A 198 23.92 -43.19 -31.69
N LEU A 199 22.80 -43.41 -32.39
CA LEU A 199 22.50 -44.68 -33.03
C LEU A 199 23.42 -44.88 -34.24
N GLU A 200 24.55 -45.56 -34.03
CA GLU A 200 25.31 -46.21 -35.10
C GLU A 200 24.95 -47.71 -35.16
N GLY A 201 24.49 -48.15 -36.32
CA GLY A 201 24.60 -49.54 -36.80
C GLY A 201 23.36 -50.42 -36.66
N ASP A 202 22.66 -50.67 -37.77
CA ASP A 202 22.68 -52.02 -38.36
C ASP A 202 22.11 -52.02 -39.78
N ASP A 203 22.97 -52.37 -40.74
CA ASP A 203 22.61 -53.08 -41.97
C ASP A 203 22.03 -54.45 -41.56
N ASP A 204 20.75 -54.74 -41.81
CA ASP A 204 20.38 -55.97 -42.52
C ASP A 204 18.87 -56.08 -42.84
N THR A 205 18.59 -56.26 -44.13
CA THR A 205 17.56 -57.10 -44.74
C THR A 205 16.19 -57.31 -44.06
N SER A 206 15.11 -56.74 -44.65
CA SER A 206 13.88 -57.53 -44.92
C SER A 206 12.99 -56.93 -46.01
N ARG A 207 12.93 -57.69 -47.10
CA ARG A 207 12.09 -57.65 -48.30
C ARG A 207 10.63 -58.07 -47.99
N MET A 208 9.68 -57.53 -48.79
CA MET A 208 8.27 -57.94 -49.07
C MET A 208 7.25 -56.83 -48.70
N GLU A 209 6.26 -56.45 -49.51
CA GLU A 209 5.76 -56.82 -50.84
C GLU A 209 4.76 -55.72 -51.24
N GLU A 210 4.57 -55.50 -52.55
CA GLU A 210 3.59 -54.57 -53.13
C GLU A 210 2.13 -54.95 -52.80
N VAL A 211 1.23 -53.96 -52.75
CA VAL A 211 -0.18 -54.11 -53.13
C VAL A 211 -0.73 -52.78 -53.67
N ASP A 212 -0.95 -52.80 -54.99
CA ASP A 212 -1.71 -51.93 -55.92
C ASP A 212 -1.50 -50.40 -55.96
#